data_AF-A0A7J4I7Q9-F1
#
_entry.id   AF-A0A7J4I7Q9-F1
#
_cell.length_a   1.000
_cell.length_b   1.000
_cell.length_c   1.000
_cell.angle_alpha   90.00
_cell.angle_beta   90.00
_cell.angle_gamma   90.00
#
_symmetry.space_group_name_H-M   'P 1'
#
loop_
_entity.id
_entity.type
_entity.pdbx_description
1 polymer ?
#
loop_
_entity_poly.entity_id
_entity_poly.type
_entity_poly.pdbx_seq_one_letter_code
_entity_poly.pdbx_strand_id
1 'polypeptide(L)'
;MKKVDWRAVGIGLALALAAAFAYAIVRYNVIKGVALQQLPLFISNKAIALAAVMLIALSYDLGPLARFWPGVFVRELPTRKYFGLFGFGLAAMHVIISLLIFSPAYYPKFFAESGKLNMTGELSLLFGVLAFFIFLAAALTSIPSIASSMGGRQWQAVQRAGYLAFTLVMLHVLVMGIEGWLKPSGWPGGLLPISLVAFTIIASTLLIRLAAVFASRR
;
A
#
# COMPACT_ATOMS: atom_id res chain seq x y z
N MET A 1 4.25 -9.96 27.71
CA MET A 1 4.30 -9.57 26.28
C MET A 1 5.51 -10.22 25.63
N LYS A 2 5.36 -10.90 24.49
CA LYS A 2 6.53 -11.36 23.71
C LYS A 2 7.31 -10.13 23.23
N LYS A 3 8.64 -10.15 23.36
CA LYS A 3 9.51 -9.05 22.89
C LYS A 3 9.39 -8.90 21.37
N VAL A 4 9.41 -7.67 20.89
CA VAL A 4 9.42 -7.36 19.45
C VAL A 4 10.82 -7.66 18.91
N ASP A 5 10.90 -8.39 17.80
CA ASP A 5 12.14 -8.54 17.06
C ASP A 5 12.35 -7.32 16.15
N TRP A 6 13.13 -6.36 16.62
CA TRP A 6 13.46 -5.14 15.87
C TRP A 6 14.35 -5.40 14.65
N ARG A 7 15.11 -6.50 14.64
CA ARG A 7 15.91 -6.87 13.46
C ARG A 7 14.99 -7.29 12.33
N ALA A 8 13.99 -8.13 12.63
CA ALA A 8 12.99 -8.53 11.65
C ALA A 8 12.23 -7.34 11.06
N VAL A 9 11.83 -6.38 11.91
CA VAL A 9 11.18 -5.13 11.46
C VAL A 9 12.10 -4.33 10.53
N GLY A 10 13.36 -4.11 10.93
CA GLY A 10 14.34 -3.37 10.13
C GLY A 10 14.62 -4.03 8.78
N ILE A 11 14.80 -5.35 8.76
CA ILE A 11 15.01 -6.12 7.53
C ILE A 11 13.79 -6.02 6.61
N GLY A 12 12.58 -6.22 7.14
CA GLY A 12 11.35 -6.12 6.35
C GLY A 12 11.17 -4.74 5.71
N LEU A 13 11.44 -3.66 6.47
CA LEU A 13 11.43 -2.29 5.96
C LEU A 13 12.47 -2.08 4.85
N ALA A 14 13.71 -2.50 5.07
CA ALA A 14 14.79 -2.35 4.10
C ALA A 14 14.51 -3.12 2.80
N LEU A 15 14.01 -4.36 2.91
CA LEU A 15 13.67 -5.19 1.75
C LEU A 15 12.50 -4.58 0.95
N ALA A 16 11.44 -4.10 1.62
CA ALA A 16 10.32 -3.46 0.94
C ALA A 16 10.75 -2.21 0.17
N LEU A 17 11.55 -1.35 0.80
CA LEU A 17 12.09 -0.15 0.14
C LEU A 17 13.03 -0.52 -1.01
N ALA A 18 14.00 -1.40 -0.78
CA ALA A 18 14.96 -1.80 -1.80
C ALA A 18 14.27 -2.42 -3.02
N ALA A 19 13.33 -3.34 -2.81
CA ALA A 19 12.58 -3.97 -3.89
C ALA A 19 11.75 -2.94 -4.67
N ALA A 20 11.02 -2.05 -3.98
CA ALA A 20 10.18 -1.06 -4.63
C ALA A 20 10.99 -0.01 -5.41
N PHE A 21 12.10 0.47 -4.85
CA PHE A 21 13.00 1.41 -5.53
C PHE A 21 13.73 0.77 -6.70
N ALA A 22 14.28 -0.44 -6.54
CA ALA A 22 14.91 -1.17 -7.63
C ALA A 22 13.93 -1.36 -8.79
N TYR A 23 12.71 -1.81 -8.49
CA TYR A 23 11.66 -1.98 -9.49
C TYR A 23 11.31 -0.67 -10.21
N ALA A 24 11.10 0.42 -9.46
CA ALA A 24 10.76 1.72 -10.03
C ALA A 24 11.89 2.28 -10.90
N ILE A 25 13.14 2.24 -10.42
CA ILE A 25 14.30 2.77 -11.16
C ILE A 25 14.52 1.97 -12.46
N VAL A 26 14.51 0.64 -12.38
CA VAL A 26 14.67 -0.21 -13.57
C VAL A 26 13.55 0.07 -14.58
N ARG A 27 12.30 0.08 -14.12
CA ARG A 27 11.15 0.26 -15.02
C ARG A 27 11.09 1.65 -15.64
N TYR A 28 11.29 2.70 -14.85
CA TYR A 28 11.06 4.08 -15.27
C TYR A 28 12.31 4.76 -15.82
N ASN A 29 13.46 4.68 -15.14
CA ASN A 29 14.68 5.34 -15.61
C ASN A 29 15.40 4.52 -16.67
N VAL A 30 15.62 3.22 -16.42
CA VAL A 30 16.44 2.40 -17.32
C VAL A 30 15.65 2.01 -18.58
N ILE A 31 14.45 1.45 -18.42
CA ILE A 31 13.70 0.89 -19.56
C ILE A 31 12.84 1.95 -20.26
N LYS A 32 12.07 2.74 -19.51
CA LYS A 32 11.21 3.79 -20.11
C LYS A 32 11.99 5.06 -20.48
N GLY A 33 13.23 5.22 -20.01
CA GLY A 33 14.05 6.39 -20.31
C GLY A 33 13.58 7.69 -19.64
N VAL A 34 12.85 7.60 -18.53
CA VAL A 34 12.46 8.80 -17.77
C VAL A 34 13.72 9.46 -17.19
N ALA A 35 13.88 10.76 -17.45
CA ALA A 35 15.03 11.55 -17.06
C ALA A 35 15.34 11.44 -15.56
N LEU A 36 16.62 11.36 -15.19
CA LEU A 36 17.06 11.20 -13.80
C LEU A 36 16.63 12.37 -12.89
N GLN A 37 16.40 13.56 -13.45
CA GLN A 37 15.87 14.72 -12.73
C GLN A 37 14.46 14.47 -12.16
N GLN A 38 13.72 13.50 -12.71
CA GLN A 38 12.42 13.08 -12.23
C GLN A 38 12.51 12.02 -11.10
N LEU A 39 13.72 11.56 -10.77
CA LEU A 39 13.93 10.57 -9.71
C LEU A 39 13.47 11.05 -8.33
N PRO A 40 13.85 12.26 -7.84
CA PRO A 40 13.63 12.65 -6.44
C PRO A 40 12.18 12.62 -5.99
N LEU A 41 11.25 13.14 -6.80
CA LEU A 41 9.82 13.17 -6.46
C LEU A 41 9.02 12.20 -7.31
N PHE A 42 9.04 12.31 -8.64
CA PHE A 42 8.09 11.55 -9.47
C PHE A 42 8.29 10.02 -9.41
N ILE A 43 9.53 9.54 -9.44
CA ILE A 43 9.82 8.10 -9.42
C ILE A 43 9.85 7.58 -7.99
N SER A 44 10.52 8.28 -7.07
CA SER A 44 10.50 7.94 -5.63
C SER A 44 9.07 7.83 -5.10
N ASN A 45 8.15 8.71 -5.48
CA ASN A 45 6.75 8.65 -5.05
C ASN A 45 6.08 7.31 -5.43
N LYS A 46 6.40 6.77 -6.61
CA LYS A 46 5.88 5.46 -7.05
C LYS A 46 6.49 4.31 -6.23
N ALA A 47 7.79 4.37 -5.96
CA ALA A 47 8.48 3.38 -5.14
C ALA A 47 7.97 3.41 -3.68
N ILE A 48 7.84 4.59 -3.10
CA ILE A 48 7.30 4.83 -1.75
C ILE A 48 5.88 4.28 -1.64
N ALA A 49 5.02 4.56 -2.62
CA ALA A 49 3.65 4.04 -2.64
C ALA A 49 3.61 2.50 -2.66
N LEU A 50 4.46 1.87 -3.48
CA LEU A 50 4.55 0.41 -3.53
C LEU A 50 5.10 -0.18 -2.23
N ALA A 51 6.14 0.42 -1.65
CA ALA A 51 6.69 -0.02 -0.37
C ALA A 51 5.66 0.14 0.77
N ALA A 52 4.87 1.20 0.76
CA ALA A 52 3.75 1.38 1.69
C ALA A 52 2.76 0.21 1.60
N VAL A 53 2.34 -0.15 0.39
CA VAL A 53 1.46 -1.30 0.13
C VAL A 53 2.08 -2.60 0.64
N MET A 54 3.36 -2.87 0.34
CA MET A 54 4.06 -4.08 0.80
C MET A 54 4.08 -4.21 2.33
N LEU A 55 4.37 -3.12 3.05
CA LEU A 55 4.45 -3.14 4.51
C LEU A 55 3.07 -3.24 5.18
N ILE A 56 2.08 -2.54 4.64
CA ILE A 56 0.69 -2.67 5.11
C ILE A 56 0.19 -4.10 4.85
N ALA A 57 0.41 -4.65 3.66
CA ALA A 57 0.09 -6.05 3.34
C ALA A 57 0.71 -7.01 4.36
N LEU A 58 2.01 -6.90 4.61
CA LEU A 58 2.71 -7.75 5.58
C LEU A 58 2.09 -7.65 6.98
N SER A 59 1.73 -6.45 7.44
CA SER A 59 1.01 -6.26 8.71
C SER A 59 -0.31 -7.03 8.76
N TYR A 60 -1.10 -6.99 7.69
CA TYR A 60 -2.40 -7.65 7.61
C TYR A 60 -2.28 -9.16 7.37
N ASP A 61 -1.24 -9.63 6.70
CA ASP A 61 -1.00 -11.04 6.36
C ASP A 61 -0.44 -11.87 7.52
N LEU A 62 0.38 -11.28 8.40
CA LEU A 62 0.96 -12.02 9.53
C LEU A 62 -0.09 -12.70 10.42
N GLY A 63 -1.27 -12.08 10.58
CA GLY A 63 -2.39 -12.66 11.34
C GLY A 63 -2.93 -13.96 10.71
N PRO A 64 -3.49 -13.90 9.48
CA PRO A 64 -3.87 -15.06 8.69
C PRO A 64 -2.78 -16.12 8.53
N LEU A 65 -1.56 -15.74 8.18
CA LEU A 65 -0.44 -16.67 7.95
C LEU A 65 -0.06 -17.44 9.22
N ALA A 66 -0.10 -16.80 10.39
CA ALA A 66 0.12 -17.47 11.68
C ALA A 66 -0.95 -18.51 12.03
N ARG A 67 -2.13 -18.47 11.38
CA ARG A 67 -3.15 -19.53 11.55
C ARG A 67 -2.83 -20.75 10.70
N PHE A 68 -2.41 -20.53 9.45
CA PHE A 68 -2.08 -21.61 8.53
C PHE A 68 -0.74 -22.27 8.86
N TRP A 69 0.26 -21.48 9.24
CA TRP A 69 1.62 -21.94 9.54
C TRP A 69 2.10 -21.37 10.89
N PRO A 70 1.54 -21.85 12.01
CA PRO A 70 1.84 -21.30 13.34
C PRO A 70 3.31 -21.45 13.73
N GLY A 71 3.98 -22.52 13.32
CA GLY A 71 5.40 -22.75 13.59
C GLY A 71 6.33 -21.70 12.98
N VAL A 72 5.87 -21.00 11.94
CA VAL A 72 6.66 -19.98 11.22
C VAL A 72 6.26 -18.57 11.70
N PHE A 73 4.97 -18.22 11.63
CA PHE A 73 4.56 -16.80 11.74
C PHE A 73 4.07 -16.35 13.12
N VAL A 74 3.79 -17.24 14.07
CA VAL A 74 3.35 -16.83 15.43
C VAL A 74 4.40 -15.98 16.14
N ARG A 75 5.69 -16.22 15.86
CA ARG A 75 6.80 -15.44 16.41
C ARG A 75 6.82 -14.00 15.87
N GLU A 76 6.33 -13.80 14.66
CA GLU A 76 6.31 -12.52 13.96
C GLU A 76 5.09 -11.65 14.31
N LEU A 77 4.05 -12.20 14.93
CA LEU A 77 2.85 -11.42 15.28
C LEU A 77 3.10 -10.09 16.02
N PRO A 78 4.10 -9.96 16.93
CA PRO A 78 4.42 -8.68 17.56
C PRO A 78 4.93 -7.60 16.59
N THR A 79 5.51 -7.98 15.44
CA THR A 79 6.11 -7.04 14.47
C THR A 79 5.06 -6.36 13.59
N ARG A 80 3.87 -6.98 13.41
CA ARG A 80 2.79 -6.51 12.53
C ARG A 80 2.44 -5.02 12.73
N LYS A 81 2.38 -4.56 13.98
CA LYS A 81 2.05 -3.17 14.33
C LYS A 81 3.03 -2.20 13.66
N TYR A 82 4.31 -2.54 13.69
CA TYR A 82 5.37 -1.69 13.19
C TYR A 82 5.40 -1.67 11.66
N PHE A 83 5.18 -2.81 11.01
CA PHE A 83 4.99 -2.84 9.56
C PHE A 83 3.80 -1.98 9.12
N GLY A 84 2.67 -2.06 9.84
CA GLY A 84 1.51 -1.21 9.57
C GLY A 84 1.80 0.28 9.74
N LEU A 85 2.50 0.66 10.82
CA LEU A 85 2.86 2.07 11.08
C LEU A 85 3.89 2.62 10.09
N PHE A 86 4.94 1.87 9.76
CA PHE A 86 5.91 2.28 8.74
C PHE A 86 5.26 2.38 7.37
N GLY A 87 4.44 1.39 7.01
CA GLY A 87 3.67 1.42 5.77
C GLY A 87 2.72 2.62 5.69
N PHE A 88 2.01 2.95 6.77
CA PHE A 88 1.20 4.17 6.84
C PHE A 88 2.05 5.45 6.71
N GLY A 89 3.21 5.53 7.36
CA GLY A 89 4.12 6.67 7.23
C GLY A 89 4.59 6.88 5.78
N LEU A 90 4.93 5.80 5.08
CA LEU A 90 5.24 5.86 3.64
C LEU A 90 4.02 6.27 2.80
N ALA A 91 2.82 5.80 3.13
CA ALA A 91 1.58 6.22 2.46
C ALA A 91 1.30 7.72 2.67
N ALA A 92 1.54 8.25 3.88
CA ALA A 92 1.42 9.68 4.16
C ALA A 92 2.42 10.50 3.35
N MET A 93 3.68 10.04 3.27
CA MET A 93 4.69 10.66 2.40
C MET A 93 4.26 10.61 0.91
N HIS A 94 3.70 9.50 0.45
CA HIS A 94 3.13 9.39 -0.89
C HIS A 94 2.01 10.41 -1.15
N VAL A 95 1.10 10.61 -0.19
CA VAL A 95 0.04 11.63 -0.29
C VAL A 95 0.65 13.02 -0.42
N ILE A 96 1.59 13.38 0.46
CA ILE A 96 2.24 14.70 0.44
C ILE A 96 2.95 14.93 -0.90
N ILE A 97 3.80 13.99 -1.34
CA ILE A 97 4.52 14.13 -2.61
C ILE A 97 3.53 14.21 -3.77
N SER A 98 2.50 13.36 -3.79
CA SER A 98 1.50 13.37 -4.85
C SER A 98 0.82 14.72 -4.97
N LEU A 99 0.43 15.35 -3.86
CA LEU A 99 -0.16 16.70 -3.85
C LEU A 99 0.82 17.76 -4.37
N LEU A 100 2.10 17.69 -4.01
CA LEU A 100 3.12 18.66 -4.47
C LEU A 100 3.34 18.63 -5.99
N ILE A 101 3.22 17.45 -6.62
CA ILE A 101 3.41 17.29 -8.07
C ILE A 101 2.10 17.05 -8.82
N PHE A 102 0.95 17.30 -8.20
CA PHE A 102 -0.35 17.05 -8.80
C PHE A 102 -0.70 18.13 -9.84
N SER A 103 -0.30 17.89 -11.08
CA SER A 103 -0.61 18.78 -12.20
C SER A 103 -0.85 18.03 -13.50
N PRO A 104 -1.50 18.65 -14.50
CA PRO A 104 -1.67 18.07 -15.84
C PRO A 104 -0.34 17.69 -16.51
N ALA A 105 0.76 18.38 -16.19
CA ALA A 105 2.09 18.08 -16.74
C ALA A 105 2.63 16.73 -16.23
N TYR A 106 2.37 16.38 -14.97
CA TYR A 106 2.81 15.11 -14.37
C TYR A 106 1.81 13.97 -14.58
N TYR A 107 0.51 14.28 -14.56
CA TYR A 107 -0.56 13.28 -14.57
C TYR A 107 -1.66 13.61 -15.58
N PRO A 108 -1.36 13.76 -16.87
CA PRO A 108 -2.32 14.24 -17.86
C PRO A 108 -3.60 13.40 -17.91
N LYS A 109 -3.52 12.08 -17.66
CA LYS A 109 -4.70 11.19 -17.68
C LYS A 109 -5.76 11.53 -16.63
N PHE A 110 -5.43 12.27 -15.57
CA PHE A 110 -6.37 12.63 -14.52
C PHE A 110 -7.15 13.91 -14.82
N PHE A 111 -6.77 14.63 -15.87
CA PHE A 111 -7.35 15.92 -16.20
C PHE A 111 -8.08 15.83 -17.55
N ALA A 112 -9.16 16.59 -17.66
CA ALA A 112 -9.81 16.90 -18.93
C ALA A 112 -9.08 18.08 -19.60
N GLU A 113 -9.38 18.33 -20.88
CA GLU A 113 -8.82 19.48 -21.64
C GLU A 113 -9.12 20.83 -20.97
N SER A 114 -10.23 20.92 -20.22
CA SER A 114 -10.60 22.09 -19.43
C SER A 114 -9.70 22.35 -18.22
N GLY A 115 -8.76 21.45 -17.92
CA GLY A 115 -7.89 21.50 -16.74
C GLY A 115 -8.56 21.03 -15.44
N LYS A 116 -9.85 20.68 -15.47
CA LYS A 116 -10.55 20.03 -14.35
C LYS A 116 -10.20 18.55 -14.29
N LEU A 117 -10.44 17.92 -13.14
CA LEU A 117 -10.37 16.47 -13.03
C LEU A 117 -11.42 15.80 -13.92
N ASN A 118 -11.02 14.71 -14.57
CA ASN A 118 -11.96 13.80 -15.20
C ASN A 118 -12.40 12.73 -14.20
N MET A 119 -13.33 11.87 -14.60
CA MET A 119 -13.87 10.80 -13.74
C MET A 119 -12.78 9.91 -13.13
N THR A 120 -11.73 9.58 -13.90
CA THR A 120 -10.60 8.77 -13.42
C THR A 120 -9.83 9.50 -12.32
N GLY A 121 -9.57 10.80 -12.50
CA GLY A 121 -8.93 11.65 -11.50
C GLY A 121 -9.77 11.75 -10.22
N GLU A 122 -11.05 12.08 -10.35
CA GLU A 122 -12.00 12.22 -9.24
C GLU A 122 -12.10 10.94 -8.39
N LEU A 123 -12.39 9.80 -9.02
CA LEU A 123 -12.55 8.52 -8.31
C LEU A 123 -11.25 8.04 -7.69
N SER A 124 -10.13 8.16 -8.43
CA SER A 124 -8.81 7.78 -7.92
C SER A 124 -8.47 8.57 -6.64
N LEU A 125 -8.65 9.90 -6.66
CA LEU A 125 -8.37 10.73 -5.49
C LEU A 125 -9.34 10.44 -4.34
N LEU A 126 -10.64 10.31 -4.61
CA LEU A 126 -11.64 9.99 -3.59
C LEU A 126 -11.29 8.69 -2.85
N PHE A 127 -11.00 7.61 -3.58
CA PHE A 127 -10.61 6.34 -2.96
C PHE A 127 -9.31 6.44 -2.16
N GLY A 128 -8.32 7.20 -2.67
CA GLY A 128 -7.07 7.47 -1.94
C GLY A 128 -7.30 8.21 -0.63
N VAL A 129 -8.12 9.26 -0.64
CA VAL A 129 -8.46 10.06 0.54
C VAL A 129 -9.21 9.21 1.59
N LEU A 130 -10.23 8.47 1.18
CA LEU A 130 -11.00 7.60 2.08
C LEU A 130 -10.11 6.52 2.72
N ALA A 131 -9.26 5.87 1.91
CA ALA A 131 -8.30 4.88 2.42
C ALA A 131 -7.33 5.50 3.43
N PHE A 132 -6.79 6.68 3.13
CA PHE A 132 -5.86 7.38 3.99
C PHE A 132 -6.44 7.66 5.38
N PHE A 133 -7.67 8.18 5.46
CA PHE A 133 -8.31 8.49 6.74
C PHE A 133 -8.65 7.24 7.56
N ILE A 134 -9.03 6.14 6.92
CA ILE A 134 -9.25 4.87 7.64
C ILE A 134 -7.92 4.33 8.19
N PHE A 135 -6.83 4.38 7.41
CA PHE A 135 -5.51 3.99 7.91
C PHE A 135 -4.99 4.94 8.99
N LEU A 136 -5.26 6.24 8.89
CA LEU A 136 -4.94 7.22 9.93
C LEU A 136 -5.64 6.85 11.25
N ALA A 137 -6.93 6.49 11.21
CA ALA A 137 -7.64 6.03 12.39
C ALA A 137 -7.01 4.76 13.00
N ALA A 138 -6.59 3.80 12.16
CA ALA A 138 -5.88 2.60 12.62
C ALA A 138 -4.49 2.93 13.23
N ALA A 139 -3.78 3.91 12.68
CA ALA A 139 -2.50 4.39 13.20
C ALA A 139 -2.67 5.15 14.53
N LEU A 140 -3.65 6.04 14.64
CA LEU A 140 -3.96 6.77 15.87
C LEU A 140 -4.35 5.82 17.00
N THR A 141 -5.20 4.83 16.72
CA THR A 141 -5.58 3.79 17.71
C THR A 141 -4.46 2.79 18.02
N SER A 142 -3.28 2.96 17.42
CA SER A 142 -2.04 2.25 17.80
C SER A 142 -1.21 3.00 18.85
N ILE A 143 -1.57 4.25 19.18
CA ILE A 143 -0.99 5.03 20.28
C ILE A 143 -1.50 4.45 21.61
N PRO A 144 -0.62 4.14 22.59
CA PRO A 144 -1.02 3.46 23.83
C PRO A 144 -2.16 4.14 24.58
N SER A 145 -2.13 5.48 24.73
CA SER A 145 -3.16 6.25 25.44
C SER A 145 -4.54 6.17 24.80
N ILE A 146 -4.60 6.17 23.46
CA ILE A 146 -5.85 6.01 22.70
C ILE A 146 -6.31 4.55 22.75
N ALA A 147 -5.39 3.59 22.58
CA ALA A 147 -5.72 2.18 22.63
C ALA A 147 -6.29 1.77 24.00
N SER A 148 -5.73 2.30 25.10
CA SER A 148 -6.18 2.00 26.47
C SER A 148 -7.54 2.61 26.82
N SER A 149 -8.01 3.63 26.09
CA SER A 149 -9.33 4.24 26.31
C SER A 149 -10.46 3.55 25.53
N MET A 150 -10.15 2.56 24.70
CA MET A 150 -11.12 1.83 23.88
C MET A 150 -11.43 0.44 24.43
N GLY A 151 -12.69 0.00 24.28
CA GLY A 151 -13.02 -1.41 24.48
C GLY A 151 -12.35 -2.31 23.42
N GLY A 152 -11.94 -3.52 23.80
CA GLY A 152 -11.22 -4.43 22.89
C GLY A 152 -11.95 -4.73 21.58
N ARG A 153 -13.29 -4.82 21.60
CA ARG A 153 -14.12 -4.98 20.39
C ARG A 153 -14.09 -3.74 19.48
N GLN A 154 -14.16 -2.55 20.07
CA GLN A 154 -14.12 -1.27 19.33
C GLN A 154 -12.74 -1.08 18.69
N TRP A 155 -11.66 -1.28 19.45
CA TRP A 155 -10.30 -1.23 18.94
C TRP A 155 -10.11 -2.22 17.78
N GLN A 156 -10.55 -3.46 17.95
CA GLN A 156 -10.45 -4.46 16.90
C GLN A 156 -11.28 -4.12 15.66
N ALA A 157 -12.45 -3.48 15.81
CA ALA A 157 -13.25 -3.03 14.68
C ALA A 157 -12.49 -1.97 13.86
N VAL A 158 -11.87 -0.98 14.50
CA VAL A 158 -11.05 0.04 13.82
C VAL A 158 -9.87 -0.60 13.09
N GLN A 159 -9.15 -1.51 13.74
CA GLN A 159 -8.02 -2.20 13.11
C GLN A 159 -8.46 -3.06 11.90
N ARG A 160 -9.64 -3.68 11.97
CA ARG A 160 -10.22 -4.46 10.86
C ARG A 160 -10.79 -3.58 9.75
N ALA A 161 -11.19 -2.33 10.03
CA ALA A 161 -11.59 -1.39 8.99
C ALA A 161 -10.45 -1.13 7.99
N GLY A 162 -9.19 -1.37 8.35
CA GLY A 162 -8.11 -1.29 7.38
C GLY A 162 -8.17 -2.31 6.24
N TYR A 163 -8.95 -3.40 6.33
CA TYR A 163 -9.23 -4.23 5.14
C TYR A 163 -10.12 -3.47 4.13
N LEU A 164 -11.08 -2.66 4.61
CA LEU A 164 -11.84 -1.76 3.75
C LEU A 164 -10.92 -0.68 3.15
N ALA A 165 -10.00 -0.11 3.95
CA ALA A 165 -9.01 0.81 3.43
C ALA A 165 -8.14 0.18 2.33
N PHE A 166 -7.71 -1.07 2.50
CA PHE A 166 -6.92 -1.77 1.49
C PHE A 166 -7.72 -2.05 0.22
N THR A 167 -9.01 -2.40 0.33
CA THR A 167 -9.92 -2.46 -0.83
C THR A 167 -10.04 -1.11 -1.53
N LEU A 168 -10.12 0.01 -0.79
CA LEU A 168 -10.13 1.34 -1.38
C LEU A 168 -8.81 1.67 -2.08
N VAL A 169 -7.65 1.27 -1.54
CA VAL A 169 -6.35 1.38 -2.24
C VAL A 169 -6.35 0.53 -3.52
N MET A 170 -6.94 -0.68 -3.48
CA MET A 170 -7.10 -1.53 -4.66
C MET A 170 -7.92 -0.83 -5.74
N LEU A 171 -9.03 -0.18 -5.38
CA LEU A 171 -9.86 0.59 -6.30
C LEU A 171 -9.14 1.84 -6.81
N HIS A 172 -8.39 2.54 -5.96
CA HIS A 172 -7.54 3.68 -6.35
C HIS A 172 -6.57 3.29 -7.47
N VAL A 173 -5.83 2.18 -7.31
CA VAL A 173 -4.89 1.73 -8.34
C VAL A 173 -5.57 1.11 -9.56
N LEU A 174 -6.74 0.49 -9.38
CA LEU A 174 -7.54 -0.11 -10.45
C LEU A 174 -8.07 0.95 -11.42
N VAL A 175 -8.79 1.96 -10.91
CA VAL A 175 -9.41 2.98 -11.77
C VAL A 175 -8.36 3.72 -12.57
N MET A 176 -7.20 4.02 -11.97
CA MET A 176 -6.12 4.64 -12.70
C MET A 176 -5.37 3.63 -13.61
N GLY A 177 -5.37 2.33 -13.32
CA GLY A 177 -4.50 1.36 -13.97
C GLY A 177 -5.11 0.60 -15.15
N ILE A 178 -6.41 0.33 -15.09
CA ILE A 178 -7.04 -0.76 -15.84
C ILE A 178 -6.82 -0.70 -17.35
N GLU A 179 -6.98 0.47 -17.97
CA GLU A 179 -6.78 0.63 -19.42
C GLU A 179 -5.35 0.29 -19.87
N GLY A 180 -4.36 0.63 -19.04
CA GLY A 180 -2.95 0.31 -19.32
C GLY A 180 -2.58 -1.14 -18.98
N TRP A 181 -3.31 -1.77 -18.05
CA TRP A 181 -3.10 -3.16 -17.69
C TRP A 181 -3.57 -4.11 -18.80
N LEU A 182 -4.66 -3.77 -19.49
CA LEU A 182 -5.22 -4.57 -20.58
C LEU A 182 -4.43 -4.48 -21.90
N LYS A 183 -3.30 -3.76 -21.93
CA LYS A 183 -2.44 -3.60 -23.11
C LYS A 183 -0.99 -4.04 -22.81
N PRO A 184 -0.71 -5.36 -22.66
CA PRO A 184 0.63 -5.84 -22.31
C PRO A 184 1.73 -5.47 -23.32
N SER A 185 1.38 -5.32 -24.60
CA SER A 185 2.31 -4.86 -25.63
C SER A 185 2.88 -3.46 -25.39
N GLY A 186 2.20 -2.63 -24.58
CA GLY A 186 2.66 -1.29 -24.20
C GLY A 186 3.49 -1.25 -22.92
N TRP A 187 3.80 -2.41 -22.31
CA TRP A 187 4.54 -2.45 -21.06
C TRP A 187 6.05 -2.27 -21.31
N PRO A 188 6.71 -1.27 -20.69
CA PRO A 188 8.15 -1.05 -20.86
C PRO A 188 8.94 -2.32 -20.50
N GLY A 189 9.62 -2.91 -21.50
CA GLY A 189 10.41 -4.13 -21.33
C GLY A 189 9.59 -5.35 -20.88
N GLY A 190 8.27 -5.36 -21.11
CA GLY A 190 7.37 -6.41 -20.63
C GLY A 190 7.12 -6.39 -19.11
N LEU A 191 7.67 -5.41 -18.37
CA LEU A 191 7.46 -5.31 -16.93
C LEU A 191 6.05 -4.83 -16.59
N LEU A 192 5.43 -5.48 -15.61
CA LEU A 192 4.11 -5.09 -15.10
C LEU A 192 4.05 -3.58 -14.78
N PRO A 193 2.91 -2.92 -14.98
CA PRO A 193 2.68 -1.60 -14.40
C PRO A 193 2.84 -1.66 -12.88
N ILE A 194 3.54 -0.69 -12.27
CA ILE A 194 3.76 -0.69 -10.81
C ILE A 194 2.44 -0.69 -10.02
N SER A 195 1.39 -0.08 -10.57
CA SER A 195 0.04 -0.12 -10.01
C SER A 195 -0.59 -1.52 -10.09
N LEU A 196 -0.27 -2.31 -11.11
CA LEU A 196 -0.69 -3.72 -11.20
C LEU A 196 0.05 -4.58 -10.18
N VAL A 197 1.36 -4.34 -9.95
CA VAL A 197 2.11 -5.01 -8.87
C VAL A 197 1.44 -4.73 -7.52
N ALA A 198 1.16 -3.45 -7.22
CA ALA A 198 0.45 -3.07 -6.00
C ALA A 198 -0.94 -3.75 -5.90
N PHE A 199 -1.72 -3.75 -6.99
CA PHE A 199 -3.02 -4.43 -7.05
C PHE A 199 -2.90 -5.91 -6.71
N THR A 200 -1.93 -6.63 -7.29
CA THR A 200 -1.74 -8.07 -7.05
C THR A 200 -1.36 -8.37 -5.60
N ILE A 201 -0.54 -7.52 -4.97
CA ILE A 201 -0.20 -7.65 -3.54
C ILE A 201 -1.47 -7.48 -2.69
N ILE A 202 -2.24 -6.42 -2.94
CA ILE A 202 -3.46 -6.13 -2.18
C ILE A 202 -4.49 -7.25 -2.34
N ALA A 203 -4.74 -7.69 -3.58
CA ALA A 203 -5.65 -8.79 -3.87
C ALA A 203 -5.21 -10.07 -3.15
N SER A 204 -3.91 -10.38 -3.14
CA SER A 204 -3.35 -11.54 -2.43
C SER A 204 -3.62 -11.46 -0.92
N THR A 205 -3.37 -10.31 -0.29
CA THR A 205 -3.66 -10.09 1.15
C THR A 205 -5.15 -10.28 1.46
N LEU A 206 -6.03 -9.74 0.63
CA LEU A 206 -7.48 -9.88 0.81
C LEU A 206 -7.93 -11.34 0.65
N LEU A 207 -7.36 -12.08 -0.31
CA LEU A 207 -7.63 -13.50 -0.54
C LEU A 207 -7.11 -14.37 0.61
N ILE A 208 -5.88 -14.13 1.09
CA ILE A 208 -5.30 -14.81 2.26
C ILE A 208 -6.19 -14.60 3.48
N ARG A 209 -6.67 -13.36 3.69
CA ARG A 209 -7.61 -13.05 4.76
C ARG A 209 -8.91 -13.82 4.61
N LEU A 210 -9.49 -13.83 3.41
CA LEU A 210 -10.75 -14.52 3.14
C LEU A 210 -10.62 -16.03 3.41
N ALA A 211 -9.54 -16.66 2.92
CA ALA A 211 -9.22 -18.05 3.17
C ALA A 211 -9.12 -18.34 4.68
N ALA A 212 -8.43 -17.48 5.44
CA ALA A 212 -8.27 -17.66 6.88
C ALA A 212 -9.58 -17.47 7.68
N VAL A 213 -10.56 -16.73 7.14
CA VAL A 213 -11.90 -16.63 7.73
C VAL A 213 -12.68 -17.93 7.51
N PHE A 214 -12.67 -18.46 6.29
CA PHE A 214 -13.35 -19.72 5.97
C PHE A 214 -12.74 -20.92 6.69
N ALA A 215 -11.41 -21.00 6.80
CA ALA A 215 -10.73 -22.05 7.55
C ALA A 215 -11.10 -22.05 9.04
N SER A 216 -11.41 -20.89 9.63
CA SER A 216 -11.81 -20.78 11.05
C SER A 216 -13.28 -21.07 11.34
N ARG A 217 -14.09 -21.33 10.30
CA ARG A 217 -15.51 -21.69 10.44
C ARG A 217 -15.76 -23.21 10.36
N ARG A 218 -14.72 -23.99 10.05
CA ARG A 218 -14.70 -25.44 10.13
C ARG A 218 -14.14 -25.85 11.48
#